data_AF-A0A9P5XYK9-F1
#
_entry.id   AF-A0A9P5XYK9-F1
#
_cell.length_a   1.000
_cell.length_b   1.000
_cell.length_c   1.000
_cell.angle_alpha   90.00
_cell.angle_beta   90.00
_cell.angle_gamma   90.00
#
_symmetry.space_group_name_H-M   'P 1'
#
loop_
_entity.id
_entity.type
_entity.pdbx_description
1 polymer ?
#
loop_
_entity_poly.entity_id
_entity_poly.type
_entity_poly.pdbx_seq_one_letter_code
_entity_poly.pdbx_strand_id
1 'polypeptide(L)'
;HRWLHDYPRILHRDISAGNIMYRIVEGKVHGVLNDLDLSSLREDVERGTPTSHQRTGTPPYMATELLQAAGGTKSPTRHLYRHDLESLTYVILMLC
;
A
#
# COMPACT_ATOMS: atom_id res chain seq x y z
N HIS A 1 1.06 8.31 -5.80
CA HIS A 1 1.74 7.53 -4.74
C HIS A 1 3.06 8.17 -4.28
N ARG A 2 4.08 8.38 -5.12
CA ARG A 2 5.37 8.98 -4.70
C ARG A 2 5.26 10.25 -3.84
N TRP A 3 4.39 11.19 -4.18
CA TRP A 3 4.15 12.39 -3.38
C TRP A 3 3.71 12.07 -1.93
N LEU A 4 2.83 11.07 -1.75
CA LEU A 4 2.35 10.61 -0.44
C LEU A 4 3.51 10.03 0.41
N HIS A 5 4.47 9.36 -0.22
CA HIS A 5 5.65 8.84 0.45
C HIS A 5 6.69 9.94 0.77
N ASP A 6 6.92 10.88 -0.14
CA ASP A 6 8.02 11.85 -0.02
C ASP A 6 7.67 13.03 0.89
N TYR A 7 6.40 13.47 0.90
CA TYR A 7 5.97 14.68 1.62
C TYR A 7 5.35 14.36 2.99
N PRO A 8 4.13 13.77 3.08
CA PRO A 8 3.56 13.43 4.38
C PRO A 8 4.17 12.15 4.98
N ARG A 9 5.12 11.50 4.30
CA ARG A 9 5.81 10.29 4.78
C ARG A 9 4.86 9.16 5.14
N ILE A 10 3.84 8.94 4.32
CA ILE A 10 2.81 7.91 4.54
C ILE A 10 3.09 6.69 3.65
N LEU A 11 2.92 5.51 4.23
CA LEU A 11 2.78 4.25 3.52
C LEU A 11 1.29 3.92 3.38
N HIS A 12 0.85 3.56 2.18
CA HIS A 12 -0.57 3.34 1.88
C HIS A 12 -1.10 2.04 2.49
N ARG A 13 -0.35 0.95 2.34
CA ARG A 13 -0.61 -0.38 2.92
C ARG A 13 -1.79 -1.17 2.38
N ASP A 14 -2.72 -0.50 1.70
CA ASP A 14 -3.83 -1.19 1.03
C ASP A 14 -4.05 -0.72 -0.42
N ILE A 15 -3.03 -0.90 -1.25
CA ILE A 15 -3.17 -0.67 -2.69
C ILE A 15 -3.91 -1.84 -3.31
N SER A 16 -5.07 -1.56 -3.88
CA SER A 16 -5.94 -2.52 -4.56
C SER A 16 -6.61 -1.84 -5.75
N ALA A 17 -7.14 -2.63 -6.69
CA ALA A 17 -7.89 -2.06 -7.82
C ALA A 17 -9.10 -1.22 -7.36
N GLY A 18 -9.74 -1.59 -6.24
CA GLY A 18 -10.88 -0.85 -5.68
C GLY A 18 -10.51 0.52 -5.10
N ASN A 19 -9.24 0.70 -4.72
CA ASN A 19 -8.73 1.94 -4.13
C ASN A 19 -8.10 2.87 -5.18
N ILE A 20 -7.99 2.43 -6.44
CA ILE A 20 -7.58 3.27 -7.57
C ILE A 20 -8.81 3.80 -8.28
N MET A 21 -9.04 5.09 -8.15
CA MET A 21 -10.10 5.82 -8.80
C MET A 21 -9.53 6.73 -9.89
N TYR A 22 -10.42 7.33 -10.68
CA TYR A 22 -10.06 8.42 -11.57
C TYR A 22 -11.11 9.52 -11.51
N ARG A 23 -10.69 10.73 -11.84
CA ARG A 23 -11.59 11.86 -12.09
C ARG A 23 -11.19 12.57 -13.37
N ILE A 24 -12.15 13.24 -14.00
CA ILE A 24 -11.92 14.04 -15.20
C ILE A 24 -12.03 15.50 -14.82
N VAL A 25 -10.98 16.28 -15.10
CA VAL A 25 -10.95 17.73 -14.88
C VAL A 25 -10.49 18.36 -16.19
N GLU A 26 -11.30 19.26 -16.75
CA GLU A 26 -11.00 19.95 -18.02
C GLU A 26 -10.63 18.98 -19.16
N GLY A 27 -11.36 17.86 -19.26
CA GLY A 27 -11.12 16.83 -20.29
C GLY A 27 -9.90 15.94 -20.02
N LYS A 28 -9.14 16.17 -18.94
CA LYS A 28 -7.96 15.36 -18.58
C LYS A 28 -8.27 14.37 -17.46
N VAL A 29 -7.89 13.11 -17.68
CA VAL A 29 -7.99 12.04 -16.67
C VAL A 29 -6.90 12.20 -15.61
N HIS A 30 -7.30 12.14 -14.35
CA HIS A 30 -6.42 12.17 -13.19
C HIS A 30 -6.68 10.93 -12.34
N GLY A 31 -5.66 10.10 -12.16
CA GLY A 31 -5.71 9.00 -11.20
C GLY A 31 -5.77 9.52 -9.78
N VAL A 32 -6.60 8.88 -8.95
CA VAL A 32 -6.78 9.18 -7.54
C VAL A 32 -6.55 7.88 -6.77
N LEU A 33 -5.65 7.91 -5.80
CA LEU A 33 -5.43 6.80 -4.88
C LEU A 33 -6.17 7.14 -3.58
N ASN A 34 -7.19 6.36 -3.25
CA ASN A 34 -8.07 6.54 -2.09
C ASN A 34 -7.77 5.49 -1.01
N ASP A 35 -8.43 5.65 0.14
CA ASP A 35 -8.45 4.72 1.27
C ASP A 35 -7.13 4.67 2.04
N LEU A 36 -7.04 5.53 3.06
CA LEU A 36 -5.89 5.67 3.94
C LEU A 36 -6.16 5.12 5.34
N ASP A 37 -7.24 4.37 5.55
CA ASP A 37 -7.65 3.88 6.86
C ASP A 37 -6.65 2.85 7.43
N LEU A 38 -5.94 2.15 6.55
CA LEU A 38 -4.87 1.22 6.90
C LEU A 38 -3.46 1.84 6.77
N SER A 39 -3.37 3.12 6.43
CA SER A 39 -2.09 3.80 6.21
C SER A 39 -1.30 3.94 7.51
N SER A 40 0.01 4.15 7.37
CA SER A 40 0.85 4.47 8.54
C SER A 40 1.95 5.44 8.20
N LEU A 41 2.34 6.24 9.19
CA LEU A 41 3.50 7.10 9.08
C LEU A 41 4.76 6.24 9.01
N ARG A 42 5.65 6.59 8.08
CA ARG A 42 6.94 5.91 7.88
C ARG A 42 7.80 5.98 9.13
N GLU A 43 7.73 7.08 9.88
CA GLU A 43 8.47 7.25 11.13
C GLU A 43 8.03 6.26 12.22
N ASP A 44 6.75 5.97 12.34
CA ASP A 44 6.24 4.98 13.29
C ASP A 44 6.74 3.57 12.94
N VAL A 45 6.77 3.27 11.64
CA VAL A 45 7.29 2.00 11.12
C VAL A 45 8.80 1.90 11.34
N GLU A 46 9.54 2.99 11.19
CA GLU A 46 10.99 3.06 11.44
C GLU A 46 11.34 2.92 12.92
N ARG A 47 10.51 3.50 13.81
CA ARG A 47 10.62 3.36 15.27
C ARG A 47 10.21 1.97 15.77
N GLY A 48 9.61 1.15 14.92
CA GLY A 48 9.10 -0.17 15.30
C GLY A 48 7.85 -0.11 16.19
N THR A 49 7.12 1.01 16.14
CA THR A 49 5.87 1.16 16.89
C THR A 49 4.90 0.05 16.47
N PRO A 50 4.39 -0.77 17.39
CA PRO A 50 3.43 -1.82 17.06
C PRO A 50 2.15 -1.19 16.49
N THR A 51 1.84 -1.49 15.23
CA THR A 51 0.57 -1.09 14.61
C THR A 51 -0.27 -2.33 14.36
N SER A 52 -1.55 -2.34 14.76
CA SER A 52 -2.50 -3.43 14.41
C SER A 52 -2.57 -3.70 12.90
N HIS A 53 -2.22 -2.71 12.09
CA HIS A 53 -2.19 -2.77 10.62
C HIS A 53 -1.10 -3.69 10.04
N GLN A 54 -0.19 -4.28 10.83
CA GLN A 54 0.94 -5.09 10.33
C GLN A 54 0.53 -6.30 9.48
N ARG A 55 -0.73 -6.75 9.58
CA ARG A 55 -1.27 -7.90 8.85
C ARG A 55 -2.53 -7.56 8.03
N THR A 56 -2.79 -6.28 7.81
CA THR A 56 -3.98 -5.81 7.09
C THR A 56 -3.63 -5.49 5.64
N GLY A 57 -4.66 -5.41 4.80
CA GLY A 57 -4.55 -5.14 3.37
C GLY A 57 -5.28 -6.21 2.56
N THR A 58 -5.33 -6.01 1.24
CA THR A 58 -6.08 -6.87 0.33
C THR A 58 -5.21 -8.05 -0.16
N PRO A 59 -5.46 -9.32 0.24
CA PRO A 59 -4.51 -10.43 0.03
C PRO A 59 -4.07 -10.67 -1.42
N PRO A 60 -4.94 -10.58 -2.46
CA PRO A 60 -4.51 -10.69 -3.86
C PRO A 60 -3.48 -9.65 -4.32
N TYR A 61 -3.43 -8.49 -3.67
CA TYR A 61 -2.49 -7.40 -4.00
C TYR A 61 -1.38 -7.26 -2.95
N MET A 62 -1.38 -8.08 -1.90
CA MET A 62 -0.40 -7.97 -0.83
C MET A 62 0.98 -8.41 -1.31
N ALA A 63 2.01 -7.59 -1.04
CA ALA A 63 3.39 -7.94 -1.34
C ALA A 63 3.76 -9.32 -0.75
N THR A 64 4.52 -10.11 -1.50
CA THR A 64 4.82 -11.52 -1.21
C THR A 64 5.38 -11.71 0.20
N GLU A 65 6.30 -10.84 0.61
CA GLU A 65 6.93 -10.89 1.93
C GLU A 65 5.94 -10.60 3.08
N LEU A 66 5.01 -9.67 2.87
CA LEU A 66 3.96 -9.37 3.85
C LEU A 66 2.96 -10.51 3.93
N LEU A 67 2.60 -11.11 2.78
CA LEU A 67 1.70 -12.26 2.72
C LEU A 67 2.29 -13.48 3.43
N GLN A 68 3.59 -13.76 3.24
CA GLN A 68 4.30 -14.81 3.95
C GLN A 68 4.39 -14.55 5.46
N ALA A 69 4.66 -13.30 5.85
CA ALA A 69 4.68 -12.91 7.26
C ALA A 69 3.29 -13.04 7.91
N ALA A 70 2.22 -12.68 7.20
CA ALA A 70 0.84 -12.85 7.66
C ALA A 70 0.45 -14.33 7.78
N GLY A 71 0.92 -15.18 6.85
CA GLY A 71 0.73 -16.63 6.85
C GLY A 71 1.65 -17.40 7.80
N GLY A 72 2.53 -16.73 8.54
CA GLY A 72 3.44 -17.35 9.51
C GLY A 72 4.60 -18.14 8.90
N THR A 73 4.82 -18.05 7.58
CA THR A 73 5.93 -18.74 6.90
C THR A 73 7.22 -17.91 6.90
N LYS A 74 7.13 -16.63 7.26
CA LYS A 74 8.26 -15.72 7.44
C LYS A 74 8.10 -14.91 8.72
N SER A 75 9.21 -14.39 9.25
CA SER A 75 9.16 -13.52 10.43
C SER A 75 8.34 -12.25 10.15
N PRO A 76 7.68 -11.68 11.19
CA PRO A 76 6.97 -10.41 11.05
C PRO A 76 7.87 -9.35 10.44
N THR A 77 7.41 -8.76 9.34
CA THR A 77 8.18 -7.78 8.57
C THR A 77 7.42 -6.47 8.52
N ARG A 78 8.17 -5.36 8.66
CA ARG A 78 7.61 -4.02 8.56
C ARG A 78 7.14 -3.71 7.14
N HIS A 79 6.06 -2.95 7.02
CA HIS A 79 5.61 -2.44 5.73
C HIS A 79 6.63 -1.44 5.18
N LEU A 80 7.01 -1.55 3.90
CA LEU A 80 7.98 -0.66 3.27
C LEU A 80 7.40 -0.08 1.99
N TYR A 81 7.96 1.03 1.52
CA TYR A 81 7.56 1.66 0.26
C TYR A 81 7.57 0.70 -0.93
N ARG A 82 8.55 -0.21 -1.01
CA ARG A 82 8.60 -1.23 -2.07
C ARG A 82 7.41 -2.19 -2.06
N HIS A 83 6.78 -2.43 -0.90
CA HIS A 83 5.60 -3.29 -0.82
C HIS A 83 4.39 -2.62 -1.46
N ASP A 84 4.23 -1.30 -1.29
CA ASP A 84 3.20 -0.54 -2.00
C ASP A 84 3.43 -0.58 -3.53
N LEU A 85 4.68 -0.50 -3.99
CA LEU A 85 5.01 -0.62 -5.41
C LEU A 85 4.75 -2.02 -5.99
N GLU A 86 5.04 -3.06 -5.21
CA GLU A 86 4.74 -4.45 -5.56
C GLU A 86 3.22 -4.64 -5.70
N SER A 87 2.43 -4.12 -4.75
CA SER A 87 0.96 -4.10 -4.85
C SER A 87 0.46 -3.37 -6.09
N LEU A 88 1.03 -2.20 -6.42
CA LEU A 88 0.67 -1.47 -7.65
C LEU A 88 0.97 -2.29 -8.91
N THR A 89 2.06 -3.05 -8.90
CA THR A 89 2.43 -3.95 -10.00
C THR A 89 1.40 -5.07 -10.15
N TYR A 90 0.93 -5.67 -9.05
CA TYR A 90 -0.14 -6.67 -9.09
C TYR A 90 -1.47 -6.11 -9.60
N VAL A 91 -1.81 -4.88 -9.24
CA VAL A 91 -3.00 -4.21 -9.80
C VAL A 91 -2.88 -4.07 -11.32
N ILE A 92 -1.72 -3.61 -11.83
CA ILE A 92 -1.49 -3.50 -13.28
C ILE A 92 -1.61 -4.86 -13.95
N LEU A 93 -0.99 -5.90 -13.40
CA LEU A 93 -1.02 -7.26 -13.96
C LEU A 93 -2.42 -7.88 -14.00
N MET A 94 -3.29 -7.58 -13.03
CA MET A 94 -4.66 -8.10 -13.00
C MET A 94 -5.63 -7.32 -13.90
N LEU A 95 -5.30 -6.08 -14.25
CA LEU A 95 -6.10 -5.25 -15.16
C LEU A 95 -5.75 -5.50 -16.64
N CYS A 96 -4.60 -6.10 -16.92
CA CYS A 96 -4.16 -6.51 -18.26
C CYS A 96 -4.61 -7.92 -18.60
#